data_AF-A0A158JFA7-F1
#
_entry.id   AF-A0A158JFA7-F1
#
_cell.length_a   1.000
_cell.length_b   1.000
_cell.length_c   1.000
_cell.angle_alpha   90.00
_cell.angle_beta   90.00
_cell.angle_gamma   90.00
#
_symmetry.space_group_name_H-M   'P 1'
#
loop_
_entity.id
_entity.type
_entity.pdbx_description
1 polymer ?
#
loop_
_entity_poly.entity_id
_entity_poly.type
_entity_poly.pdbx_seq_one_letter_code
_entity_poly.pdbx_strand_id
1 'polypeptide(L)'
;MPGDTAYIIVHGSGQDGTSHRENTVKLAKHLRAIGEHVYEIGGPGSTERALKQYIEAVEGRIIRPIDEVGIPLDHAFELGFGMGAGGRLDNIVKEGEQAIYEFLRKGIRKFKIVGFSRGAVASVLLAQRLPIFRDIVDIQSIDLSLGLLDPVPGPILVPQHLVIPEYVKHTVLLIARDEGRPGFRHLSLQRENPRTRLTVDMIRGVHGDVGGSTQSGTTDLSLDYLVRNLEVPHRLLSLQERLDKIVETMMNSDRSVNLGIAQQYTRRDYGWGVPTSTPGDIVFPSYTHTQLFNQHFADADLFFPFSAEIQARLKEEQLKEAARLKEARLKEARLKQAQLRAAQWEWQQQQQREARAAAMERMRQEAAVTQRRMREWLERRAQQAEAERRRIRVVRPSPFAVTASGQILHPPPSIQLLDAGDVVKLFRYGKKLIFRK
;
A
#
# COMPACT_ATOMS: atom_id res chain seq x y z
N MET A 1 -25.05 14.86 -22.12
CA MET A 1 -24.57 13.61 -22.72
C MET A 1 -23.60 12.97 -21.74
N PRO A 2 -23.43 11.64 -21.71
CA PRO A 2 -22.30 11.04 -20.97
C PRO A 2 -21.00 11.72 -21.43
N GLY A 3 -20.14 12.16 -20.50
CA GLY A 3 -18.88 12.84 -20.83
C GLY A 3 -18.89 14.37 -20.81
N ASP A 4 -19.97 15.04 -20.40
CA ASP A 4 -19.96 16.52 -20.26
C ASP A 4 -19.34 16.99 -18.92
N THR A 5 -19.07 16.06 -17.99
CA THR A 5 -18.55 16.35 -16.65
C THR A 5 -17.23 15.63 -16.42
N ALA A 6 -16.24 16.36 -15.92
CA ALA A 6 -14.98 15.81 -15.44
C ALA A 6 -14.99 15.68 -13.91
N TYR A 7 -14.46 14.56 -13.43
CA TYR A 7 -14.33 14.25 -12.02
C TYR A 7 -12.85 14.25 -11.66
N ILE A 8 -12.50 15.04 -10.66
CA ILE A 8 -11.14 15.08 -10.12
C ILE A 8 -11.21 14.48 -8.73
N ILE A 9 -10.59 13.32 -8.56
CA ILE A 9 -10.64 12.55 -7.33
C ILE A 9 -9.30 12.64 -6.63
N VAL A 10 -9.27 13.24 -5.45
CA VAL A 10 -8.05 13.47 -4.68
C VAL A 10 -8.04 12.59 -3.43
N HIS A 11 -7.18 11.59 -3.40
CA HIS A 11 -7.14 10.61 -2.31
C HIS A 11 -6.56 11.19 -1.01
N GLY A 12 -6.83 10.50 0.10
CA GLY A 12 -6.31 10.88 1.41
C GLY A 12 -4.83 10.55 1.59
N SER A 13 -4.30 11.00 2.72
CA SER A 13 -2.95 10.70 3.21
C SER A 13 -2.53 9.23 3.01
N GLY A 14 -1.44 8.99 2.28
CA GLY A 14 -0.92 7.64 2.05
C GLY A 14 -1.77 6.74 1.15
N GLN A 15 -2.78 7.29 0.48
CA GLN A 15 -3.72 6.55 -0.36
C GLN A 15 -3.50 6.83 -1.85
N ASP A 16 -3.73 5.83 -2.68
CA ASP A 16 -3.69 5.87 -4.14
C ASP A 16 -4.72 4.89 -4.73
N GLY A 17 -4.72 4.71 -6.05
CA GLY A 17 -5.67 3.81 -6.75
C GLY A 17 -5.61 2.34 -6.30
N THR A 18 -4.55 1.93 -5.60
CA THR A 18 -4.44 0.59 -5.01
C THR A 18 -5.21 0.44 -3.69
N SER A 19 -5.63 1.55 -3.09
CA SER A 19 -6.38 1.59 -1.81
C SER A 19 -7.86 1.24 -2.00
N HIS A 20 -8.15 0.01 -2.42
CA HIS A 20 -9.46 -0.44 -2.91
C HIS A 20 -10.63 -0.30 -1.92
N ARG A 21 -10.35 -0.06 -0.65
CA ARG A 21 -11.37 0.13 0.40
C ARG A 21 -11.88 1.56 0.47
N GLU A 22 -11.11 2.54 0.01
CA GLU A 22 -11.42 3.96 0.19
C GLU A 22 -12.60 4.41 -0.70
N ASN A 23 -13.44 5.28 -0.16
CA ASN A 23 -14.61 5.81 -0.86
C ASN A 23 -14.22 6.57 -2.13
N THR A 24 -13.13 7.32 -2.09
CA THR A 24 -12.59 8.03 -3.27
C THR A 24 -12.16 7.06 -4.37
N VAL A 25 -11.49 5.96 -4.03
CA VAL A 25 -11.06 4.92 -4.99
C VAL A 25 -12.26 4.15 -5.54
N LYS A 26 -13.22 3.76 -4.68
CA LYS A 26 -14.46 3.11 -5.11
C LYS A 26 -15.22 4.00 -6.10
N LEU A 27 -15.34 5.29 -5.80
CA LEU A 27 -16.01 6.27 -6.64
C LEU A 27 -15.31 6.43 -8.00
N ALA A 28 -14.00 6.62 -8.01
CA ALA A 28 -13.23 6.76 -9.24
C ALA A 28 -13.34 5.54 -10.15
N LYS A 29 -13.22 4.33 -9.58
CA LYS A 29 -13.41 3.08 -10.31
C LYS A 29 -14.80 2.98 -10.93
N HIS A 30 -15.84 3.32 -10.17
CA HIS A 30 -17.21 3.31 -10.66
C HIS A 30 -17.38 4.29 -11.83
N LEU A 31 -16.94 5.54 -11.67
CA LEU A 31 -17.06 6.59 -12.68
C LEU A 31 -16.35 6.21 -13.98
N ARG A 32 -15.16 5.60 -13.91
CA ARG A 32 -14.48 5.07 -15.11
C ARG A 32 -15.25 3.94 -15.77
N ALA A 33 -15.80 3.02 -14.97
CA ALA A 33 -16.55 1.88 -15.48
C ALA A 33 -17.79 2.30 -16.28
N ILE A 34 -18.40 3.44 -15.93
CA ILE A 34 -19.54 4.01 -16.67
C ILE A 34 -19.14 5.01 -17.76
N GLY A 35 -17.84 5.20 -18.02
CA GLY A 35 -17.32 6.02 -19.12
C GLY A 35 -17.21 7.51 -18.84
N GLU A 36 -17.25 7.96 -17.58
CA GLU A 36 -17.04 9.37 -17.23
C GLU A 36 -15.56 9.78 -17.35
N HIS A 37 -15.33 11.09 -17.49
CA HIS A 37 -13.97 11.65 -17.49
C HIS A 37 -13.44 11.74 -16.06
N VAL A 38 -12.52 10.86 -15.68
CA VAL A 38 -11.98 10.78 -14.31
C VAL A 38 -10.47 10.98 -14.31
N TYR A 39 -10.01 11.93 -13.50
CA TYR A 39 -8.59 12.09 -13.17
C TYR A 39 -8.41 11.80 -11.67
N GLU A 40 -7.61 10.78 -11.34
CA GLU A 40 -7.25 10.44 -9.95
C GLU A 40 -5.92 11.10 -9.59
N ILE A 41 -5.83 11.63 -8.38
CA ILE A 41 -4.60 12.17 -7.82
C ILE A 41 -4.31 11.45 -6.50
N GLY A 42 -3.18 10.77 -6.44
CA GLY A 42 -2.66 10.17 -5.22
C GLY A 42 -2.58 11.19 -4.07
N GLY A 43 -2.88 10.76 -2.85
CA GLY A 43 -2.81 11.64 -1.70
C GLY A 43 -1.37 11.89 -1.24
N PRO A 44 -1.15 12.82 -0.29
CA PRO A 44 0.19 13.08 0.22
C PRO A 44 0.79 11.82 0.87
N GLY A 45 1.96 11.39 0.40
CA GLY A 45 2.68 10.23 0.93
C GLY A 45 2.27 8.87 0.38
N SER A 46 1.49 8.80 -0.71
CA SER A 46 1.19 7.52 -1.37
C SER A 46 2.40 6.96 -2.13
N THR A 47 2.38 5.65 -2.38
CA THR A 47 3.45 4.94 -3.10
C THR A 47 3.56 5.41 -4.54
N GLU A 48 2.43 5.63 -5.22
CA GLU A 48 2.39 6.23 -6.55
C GLU A 48 3.16 7.57 -6.61
N ARG A 49 3.00 8.41 -5.59
CA ARG A 49 3.70 9.70 -5.53
C ARG A 49 5.16 9.57 -5.17
N ALA A 50 5.51 8.65 -4.27
CA ALA A 50 6.91 8.35 -4.00
C ALA A 50 7.63 7.92 -5.29
N LEU A 51 6.97 7.11 -6.12
CA LEU A 51 7.50 6.69 -7.42
C LEU A 51 7.58 7.85 -8.42
N LYS A 52 6.54 8.67 -8.57
CA LYS A 52 6.54 9.82 -9.48
C LYS A 52 7.62 10.85 -9.11
N GLN A 53 7.76 11.17 -7.83
CA GLN A 53 8.83 12.03 -7.32
C GLN A 53 10.22 11.44 -7.56
N TYR A 54 10.37 10.12 -7.40
CA TYR A 54 11.61 9.43 -7.72
C TYR A 54 11.93 9.53 -9.21
N ILE A 55 10.96 9.27 -10.10
CA ILE A 55 11.14 9.39 -11.56
C ILE A 55 11.50 10.83 -11.94
N GLU A 56 10.78 11.84 -11.46
CA GLU A 56 11.09 13.25 -11.72
C GLU A 56 12.50 13.64 -11.22
N ALA A 57 12.93 13.11 -10.07
CA ALA A 57 14.26 13.34 -9.53
C ALA A 57 15.37 12.59 -10.30
N VAL A 58 15.06 11.43 -10.87
CA VAL A 58 15.97 10.60 -11.67
C VAL A 58 16.09 11.14 -13.10
N GLU A 59 14.99 11.54 -13.74
CA GLU A 59 15.00 12.15 -15.08
C GLU A 59 15.70 13.51 -15.11
N GLY A 60 15.81 14.18 -13.95
CA GLY A 60 16.59 15.40 -13.77
C GLY A 60 18.10 15.22 -13.53
N ARG A 61 18.63 13.98 -13.43
CA ARG A 61 20.06 13.71 -13.15
C ARG A 61 20.62 12.58 -14.03
N ILE A 62 21.69 12.87 -14.77
CA ILE A 62 22.39 11.89 -15.63
C ILE A 62 23.24 10.90 -14.78
N ILE A 63 23.16 9.60 -15.14
CA ILE A 63 23.94 8.37 -14.81
C ILE A 63 23.77 7.73 -13.39
N ARG A 64 23.72 6.40 -13.11
CA ARG A 64 24.07 5.10 -13.77
C ARG A 64 23.10 3.97 -13.33
N PRO A 65 22.99 2.86 -14.09
CA PRO A 65 22.14 1.72 -13.72
C PRO A 65 22.79 0.94 -12.57
N ILE A 66 22.02 0.69 -11.52
CA ILE A 66 22.31 -0.37 -10.55
C ILE A 66 21.02 -1.15 -10.35
N ASP A 67 21.14 -2.45 -10.58
CA ASP A 67 20.15 -3.50 -10.36
C ASP A 67 19.63 -3.53 -8.92
N GLU A 68 18.38 -3.95 -8.77
CA GLU A 68 17.70 -4.31 -7.52
C GLU A 68 17.59 -3.22 -6.45
N VAL A 69 16.44 -2.54 -6.40
CA VAL A 69 16.05 -1.76 -5.22
C VAL A 69 14.67 -2.20 -4.74
N GLY A 70 14.69 -3.17 -3.82
CA GLY A 70 13.68 -3.18 -2.76
C GLY A 70 13.86 -1.87 -1.99
N ILE A 71 12.81 -1.04 -1.97
CA ILE A 71 12.84 0.23 -1.22
C ILE A 71 13.14 -0.13 0.24
N PRO A 72 14.27 0.32 0.81
CA PRO A 72 14.60 0.04 2.20
C PRO A 72 13.44 0.54 3.07
N LEU A 73 12.90 -0.33 3.92
CA LEU A 73 11.79 -0.01 4.84
C LEU A 73 12.09 1.24 5.69
N ASP A 74 13.37 1.49 5.95
CA ASP A 74 13.86 2.62 6.73
C ASP A 74 13.63 3.97 6.02
N HIS A 75 13.70 4.02 4.68
CA HIS A 75 13.33 5.20 3.88
C HIS A 75 11.82 5.34 3.65
N ALA A 76 11.06 4.24 3.70
CA ALA A 76 9.60 4.31 3.65
C ALA A 76 9.02 4.97 4.91
N PHE A 77 9.66 4.79 6.07
CA PHE A 77 9.29 5.46 7.32
C PHE A 77 9.61 6.96 7.33
N GLU A 78 10.74 7.39 6.76
CA GLU A 78 11.04 8.82 6.57
C GLU A 78 10.11 9.49 5.53
N LEU A 79 9.76 8.80 4.43
CA LEU A 79 8.73 9.24 3.47
C LEU A 79 7.32 9.33 4.08
N GLY A 80 7.03 8.50 5.09
CA GLY A 80 5.76 8.46 5.81
C GLY A 80 5.60 9.56 6.86
N PHE A 81 6.68 9.97 7.55
CA PHE A 81 6.60 10.88 8.69
C PHE A 81 7.44 12.16 8.64
N GLY A 82 8.35 12.35 7.70
CA GLY A 82 9.18 13.55 7.73
C GLY A 82 9.99 13.80 6.47
N MET A 83 9.50 14.71 5.63
CA MET A 83 10.31 15.66 4.86
C MET A 83 9.38 16.61 4.08
N GLY A 84 9.41 17.90 4.41
CA GLY A 84 8.85 19.02 3.62
C GLY A 84 7.33 19.01 3.36
N ALA A 85 6.48 19.11 4.39
CA ALA A 85 5.03 19.00 4.25
C ALA A 85 4.34 20.08 3.38
N GLY A 86 4.98 21.24 3.13
CA GLY A 86 4.44 22.28 2.25
C GLY A 86 4.50 21.91 0.76
N GLY A 87 5.60 21.31 0.29
CA GLY A 87 5.78 20.94 -1.13
C GLY A 87 4.89 19.79 -1.59
N ARG A 88 4.32 19.00 -0.67
CA ARG A 88 3.54 17.79 -1.02
C ARG A 88 2.10 18.11 -1.43
N LEU A 89 1.45 19.13 -0.84
CA LEU A 89 0.11 19.57 -1.25
C LEU A 89 0.16 20.41 -2.53
N ASP A 90 1.14 21.30 -2.65
CA ASP A 90 1.29 22.12 -3.86
C ASP A 90 1.42 21.28 -5.13
N ASN A 91 2.14 20.16 -5.07
CA ASN A 91 2.24 19.25 -6.21
C ASN A 91 0.90 18.57 -6.54
N ILE A 92 0.02 18.32 -5.56
CA ILE A 92 -1.33 17.77 -5.83
C ILE A 92 -2.15 18.82 -6.56
N VAL A 93 -2.06 20.05 -6.07
CA VAL A 93 -2.79 21.18 -6.64
C VAL A 93 -2.33 21.43 -8.07
N LYS A 94 -1.01 21.47 -8.34
CA LYS A 94 -0.46 21.60 -9.70
C LYS A 94 -0.88 20.47 -10.65
N GLU A 95 -0.91 19.23 -10.15
CA GLU A 95 -1.38 18.10 -10.94
C GLU A 95 -2.88 18.21 -11.27
N GLY A 96 -3.69 18.67 -10.31
CA GLY A 96 -5.09 19.00 -10.55
C GLY A 96 -5.28 20.16 -11.53
N GLU A 97 -4.45 21.22 -11.44
CA GLU A 97 -4.43 22.32 -12.40
C GLU A 97 -4.17 21.80 -13.82
N GLN A 98 -3.17 20.94 -14.00
CA GLN A 98 -2.87 20.34 -15.30
C GLN A 98 -4.05 19.51 -15.82
N ALA A 99 -4.66 18.67 -14.98
CA ALA A 99 -5.83 17.88 -15.37
C ALA A 99 -7.00 18.78 -15.82
N ILE A 100 -7.27 19.85 -15.08
CA ILE A 100 -8.33 20.83 -15.43
C ILE A 100 -8.01 21.50 -16.75
N TYR A 101 -6.77 21.95 -16.95
CA TYR A 101 -6.32 22.54 -18.20
C TYR A 101 -6.55 21.61 -19.40
N GLU A 102 -6.20 20.32 -19.27
CA GLU A 102 -6.43 19.33 -20.33
C GLU A 102 -7.92 19.12 -20.63
N PHE A 103 -8.78 19.08 -19.61
CA PHE A 103 -10.23 18.99 -19.80
C PHE A 103 -10.82 20.26 -20.41
N LEU A 104 -10.34 21.44 -20.00
CA LEU A 104 -10.75 22.72 -20.57
C LEU A 104 -10.42 22.78 -22.07
N ARG A 105 -9.24 22.28 -22.48
CA ARG A 105 -8.86 22.18 -23.91
C ARG A 105 -9.75 21.24 -24.71
N LYS A 106 -10.36 20.25 -24.07
CA LYS A 106 -11.35 19.34 -24.66
C LYS A 106 -12.78 19.91 -24.67
N GLY A 107 -12.97 21.15 -24.21
CA GLY A 107 -14.28 21.80 -24.17
C GLY A 107 -15.11 21.47 -22.93
N ILE A 108 -14.60 20.67 -21.98
CA ILE A 108 -15.32 20.32 -20.76
C ILE A 108 -15.31 21.53 -19.82
N ARG A 109 -16.47 21.86 -19.24
CA ARG A 109 -16.65 23.01 -18.34
C ARG A 109 -17.31 22.63 -17.01
N LYS A 110 -17.81 21.41 -16.87
CA LYS A 110 -18.42 20.92 -15.63
C LYS A 110 -17.40 20.06 -14.89
N PHE A 111 -17.13 20.42 -13.64
CA PHE A 111 -16.14 19.77 -12.80
C PHE A 111 -16.75 19.40 -11.45
N LYS A 112 -16.49 18.18 -11.01
CA LYS A 112 -16.76 17.72 -9.64
C LYS A 112 -15.45 17.30 -9.03
N ILE A 113 -14.97 18.06 -8.05
CA ILE A 113 -13.71 17.75 -7.34
C ILE A 113 -14.10 17.08 -6.03
N VAL A 114 -13.69 15.83 -5.84
CA VAL A 114 -13.97 15.06 -4.63
C VAL A 114 -12.66 14.73 -3.94
N GLY A 115 -12.52 15.08 -2.68
CA GLY A 115 -11.33 14.78 -1.90
C GLY A 115 -11.65 14.18 -0.54
N PHE A 116 -10.69 13.40 -0.01
CA PHE A 116 -10.73 12.88 1.35
C PHE A 116 -9.53 13.34 2.18
N SER A 117 -9.71 13.68 3.46
CA SER A 117 -8.62 14.03 4.37
C SER A 117 -7.80 15.22 3.85
N ARG A 118 -6.47 15.11 3.79
CA ARG A 118 -5.61 16.10 3.11
C ARG A 118 -5.93 16.27 1.61
N GLY A 119 -6.49 15.26 0.95
CA GLY A 119 -6.99 15.37 -0.42
C GLY A 119 -8.21 16.29 -0.53
N ALA A 120 -9.07 16.34 0.48
CA ALA A 120 -10.16 17.32 0.54
C ALA A 120 -9.62 18.74 0.73
N VAL A 121 -8.57 18.91 1.53
CA VAL A 121 -7.88 20.21 1.66
C VAL A 121 -7.25 20.64 0.33
N ALA A 122 -6.57 19.74 -0.36
CA ALA A 122 -6.03 19.99 -1.70
C ALA A 122 -7.13 20.34 -2.72
N SER A 123 -8.32 19.74 -2.60
CA SER A 123 -9.45 20.02 -3.49
C SER A 123 -9.94 21.47 -3.35
N VAL A 124 -9.95 22.01 -2.12
CA VAL A 124 -10.28 23.42 -1.87
C VAL A 124 -9.18 24.35 -2.39
N LEU A 125 -7.91 24.02 -2.15
CA LEU A 125 -6.78 24.79 -2.69
C LEU A 125 -6.76 24.80 -4.23
N LEU A 126 -7.08 23.66 -4.85
CA LEU A 126 -7.23 23.55 -6.30
C LEU A 126 -8.36 24.43 -6.81
N ALA A 127 -9.52 24.41 -6.14
CA ALA A 127 -10.61 25.32 -6.47
C ALA A 127 -10.11 26.77 -6.43
N GLN A 128 -9.47 27.21 -5.34
CA GLN A 128 -8.95 28.57 -5.18
C GLN A 128 -7.95 29.01 -6.26
N ARG A 129 -7.23 28.06 -6.88
CA ARG A 129 -6.23 28.35 -7.92
C ARG A 129 -6.77 28.37 -9.35
N LEU A 130 -8.02 27.97 -9.57
CA LEU A 130 -8.65 28.05 -10.89
C LEU A 130 -8.59 29.40 -11.61
N PRO A 131 -8.57 30.57 -10.93
CA PRO A 131 -8.44 31.85 -11.61
C PRO A 131 -7.16 32.00 -12.44
N ILE A 132 -6.17 31.12 -12.28
CA ILE A 132 -5.00 31.05 -13.17
C ILE A 132 -5.40 30.80 -14.64
N PHE A 133 -6.56 30.19 -14.90
CA PHE A 133 -7.06 29.89 -16.24
C PHE A 133 -7.94 30.99 -16.85
N ARG A 134 -8.06 32.15 -16.19
CA ARG A 134 -8.93 33.26 -16.66
C ARG A 134 -8.59 33.77 -18.06
N ASP A 135 -7.34 33.60 -18.48
CA ASP A 135 -6.86 34.02 -19.82
C ASP A 135 -7.28 33.01 -20.91
N ILE A 136 -7.76 31.81 -20.53
CA ILE A 136 -8.16 30.72 -21.43
C ILE A 136 -9.68 30.53 -21.42
N VAL A 137 -10.31 30.75 -20.27
CA VAL A 137 -11.75 30.54 -20.09
C VAL A 137 -12.31 31.56 -19.09
N ASP A 138 -13.54 32.02 -19.33
CA ASP A 138 -14.29 32.73 -18.31
C ASP A 138 -14.55 31.80 -17.13
N ILE A 139 -13.99 32.13 -15.96
CA ILE A 139 -14.12 31.33 -14.73
C ILE A 139 -15.58 31.19 -14.31
N GLN A 140 -16.41 32.19 -14.57
CA GLN A 140 -17.85 32.13 -14.25
C GLN A 140 -18.62 31.15 -15.14
N SER A 141 -18.05 30.76 -16.28
CA SER A 141 -18.61 29.72 -17.15
C SER A 141 -18.32 28.29 -16.66
N ILE A 142 -17.42 28.12 -15.69
CA ILE A 142 -17.09 26.82 -15.11
C ILE A 142 -18.19 26.41 -14.13
N ASP A 143 -18.73 25.22 -14.30
CA ASP A 143 -19.65 24.60 -13.34
C ASP A 143 -18.86 23.74 -12.36
N LEU A 144 -18.52 24.31 -11.20
CA LEU A 144 -17.69 23.63 -10.20
C LEU A 144 -18.49 23.24 -8.95
N SER A 145 -18.40 21.97 -8.59
CA SER A 145 -18.88 21.45 -7.32
C SER A 145 -17.80 20.69 -6.55
N LEU A 146 -17.83 20.78 -5.22
CA LEU A 146 -16.86 20.17 -4.32
C LEU A 146 -17.49 19.10 -3.43
N GLY A 147 -16.86 17.93 -3.34
CA GLY A 147 -17.17 16.88 -2.39
C GLY A 147 -16.03 16.72 -1.39
N LEU A 148 -16.22 17.15 -0.15
CA LEU A 148 -15.19 17.20 0.88
C LEU A 148 -15.48 16.17 1.95
N LEU A 149 -14.74 15.07 1.93
CA LEU A 149 -14.81 14.01 2.92
C LEU A 149 -13.78 14.27 4.02
N ASP A 150 -14.26 14.64 5.20
CA ASP A 150 -13.51 14.90 6.43
C ASP A 150 -12.17 15.63 6.21
N PRO A 151 -12.21 16.92 5.79
CA PRO A 151 -11.01 17.65 5.42
C PRO A 151 -10.11 17.88 6.64
N VAL A 152 -8.92 17.29 6.61
CA VAL A 152 -7.94 17.39 7.71
C VAL A 152 -6.63 17.98 7.16
N PRO A 153 -6.25 19.21 7.54
CA PRO A 153 -5.02 19.85 7.09
C PRO A 153 -3.76 19.21 7.70
N GLY A 154 -3.89 18.59 8.87
CA GLY A 154 -2.78 18.04 9.63
C GLY A 154 -2.06 19.11 10.48
N PRO A 155 -1.01 18.72 11.20
CA PRO A 155 -0.47 19.51 12.32
C PRO A 155 0.48 20.66 11.92
N ILE A 156 1.02 20.70 10.69
CA ILE A 156 2.15 21.60 10.35
C ILE A 156 2.01 22.16 8.91
N LEU A 157 2.18 23.48 8.76
CA LEU A 157 2.35 24.24 7.50
C LEU A 157 1.18 24.27 6.50
N VAL A 158 0.09 23.56 6.74
CA VAL A 158 -1.13 23.64 5.92
C VAL A 158 -2.11 24.65 6.53
N PRO A 159 -2.72 25.55 5.74
CA PRO A 159 -3.72 26.47 6.23
C PRO A 159 -4.85 25.73 6.97
N GLN A 160 -5.15 26.17 8.19
CA GLN A 160 -6.25 25.63 9.00
C GLN A 160 -7.60 26.24 8.64
N HIS A 161 -7.57 27.33 7.88
CA HIS A 161 -8.71 28.07 7.38
C HIS A 161 -8.57 28.22 5.87
N LEU A 162 -9.59 27.82 5.12
CA LEU A 162 -9.67 28.05 3.68
C LEU A 162 -11.02 28.65 3.30
N VAL A 163 -11.03 29.31 2.16
CA VAL A 163 -12.21 29.98 1.60
C VAL A 163 -12.67 29.22 0.37
N ILE A 164 -13.94 28.86 0.32
CA ILE A 164 -14.60 28.33 -0.86
C ILE A 164 -14.86 29.51 -1.81
N PRO A 165 -14.26 29.51 -3.03
CA PRO A 165 -14.39 30.62 -3.97
C PRO A 165 -15.81 30.86 -4.44
N GLU A 166 -16.12 32.10 -4.84
CA GLU A 166 -17.47 32.50 -5.25
C GLU A 166 -18.08 31.73 -6.44
N TYR A 167 -17.25 31.21 -7.36
CA TYR A 167 -17.68 30.47 -8.54
C TYR A 167 -17.97 28.99 -8.26
N VAL A 168 -17.71 28.51 -7.03
CA VAL A 168 -18.16 27.18 -6.62
C VAL A 168 -19.66 27.21 -6.40
N LYS A 169 -20.40 26.41 -7.17
CA LYS A 169 -21.87 26.37 -7.11
C LYS A 169 -22.38 25.56 -5.94
N HIS A 170 -21.76 24.41 -5.67
CA HIS A 170 -22.17 23.50 -4.62
C HIS A 170 -20.97 22.89 -3.90
N THR A 171 -21.01 22.86 -2.58
CA THR A 171 -20.09 22.09 -1.74
C THR A 171 -20.87 21.12 -0.85
N VAL A 172 -20.49 19.85 -0.89
CA VAL A 172 -20.92 18.82 0.07
C VAL A 172 -19.76 18.57 1.03
N LEU A 173 -19.99 18.74 2.32
CA LEU A 173 -19.00 18.59 3.39
C LEU A 173 -19.46 17.53 4.39
N LEU A 174 -18.70 16.46 4.52
CA LEU A 174 -18.89 15.44 5.54
C LEU A 174 -17.79 15.56 6.59
N ILE A 175 -18.13 15.59 7.87
CA ILE A 175 -17.18 15.66 8.98
C ILE A 175 -17.35 14.45 9.88
N ALA A 176 -16.24 13.82 10.28
CA ALA A 176 -16.26 12.74 11.25
C ALA A 176 -16.46 13.32 12.66
N ARG A 177 -17.57 12.95 13.31
CA ARG A 177 -17.92 13.48 14.63
C ARG A 177 -17.05 12.93 15.76
N ASP A 178 -16.65 11.67 15.65
CA ASP A 178 -16.03 10.91 16.74
C ASP A 178 -14.50 10.78 16.58
N GLU A 179 -13.90 11.54 15.65
CA GLU A 179 -12.45 11.59 15.46
C GLU A 179 -11.77 12.41 16.57
N GLY A 180 -11.03 11.71 17.44
CA GLY A 180 -10.36 12.30 18.60
C GLY A 180 -8.83 12.36 18.50
N ARG A 181 -8.22 11.88 17.41
CA ARG A 181 -6.76 11.82 17.32
C ARG A 181 -6.14 13.23 17.27
N PRO A 182 -5.05 13.49 18.01
CA PRO A 182 -4.29 14.72 17.88
C PRO A 182 -3.84 14.95 16.42
N GLY A 183 -4.01 16.17 15.93
CA GLY A 183 -3.67 16.54 14.54
C GLY A 183 -4.76 16.23 13.49
N PHE A 184 -5.87 15.61 13.88
CA PHE A 184 -7.03 15.35 13.01
C PHE A 184 -8.16 16.37 13.16
N ARG A 185 -7.84 17.62 13.54
CA ARG A 185 -8.85 18.69 13.56
C ARG A 185 -9.31 18.94 12.13
N HIS A 186 -10.62 19.08 11.94
CA HIS A 186 -11.17 19.41 10.64
C HIS A 186 -10.81 20.83 10.22
N LEU A 187 -10.69 21.02 8.91
CA LEU A 187 -10.45 22.30 8.27
C LEU A 187 -11.61 23.25 8.54
N SER A 188 -11.31 24.49 8.90
CA SER A 188 -12.32 25.55 8.95
C SER A 188 -12.54 26.10 7.55
N LEU A 189 -13.80 26.09 7.09
CA LEU A 189 -14.19 26.52 5.76
C LEU A 189 -15.12 27.73 5.85
N GLN A 190 -14.79 28.77 5.10
CA GLN A 190 -15.63 29.94 4.90
C GLN A 190 -16.09 30.00 3.45
N ARG A 191 -17.32 30.43 3.20
CA ARG A 191 -17.77 30.72 1.83
C ARG A 191 -17.52 32.19 1.50
N GLU A 192 -16.95 32.45 0.34
CA GLU A 192 -16.83 33.81 -0.18
C GLU A 192 -18.20 34.38 -0.59
N ASN A 193 -19.03 33.54 -1.21
CA ASN A 193 -20.36 33.90 -1.68
C ASN A 193 -21.46 33.15 -0.91
N PRO A 194 -22.46 33.84 -0.33
CA PRO A 194 -23.59 33.17 0.33
C PRO A 194 -24.46 32.32 -0.62
N ARG A 195 -24.40 32.56 -1.94
CA ARG A 195 -25.13 31.80 -2.96
C ARG A 195 -24.57 30.40 -3.23
N THR A 196 -23.33 30.12 -2.86
CA THR A 196 -22.77 28.77 -2.93
C THR A 196 -23.62 27.83 -2.06
N ARG A 197 -24.30 26.86 -2.69
CA ARG A 197 -25.06 25.84 -1.97
C ARG A 197 -24.08 25.07 -1.10
N LEU A 198 -24.37 24.97 0.19
CA LEU A 198 -23.55 24.22 1.14
C LEU A 198 -24.41 23.16 1.80
N THR A 199 -24.00 21.91 1.64
CA THR A 199 -24.62 20.76 2.28
C THR A 199 -23.61 20.20 3.26
N VAL A 200 -23.86 20.35 4.57
CA VAL A 200 -22.96 19.88 5.63
C VAL A 200 -23.65 18.78 6.40
N ASP A 201 -22.91 17.70 6.69
CA ASP A 201 -23.35 16.68 7.65
C ASP A 201 -22.21 16.27 8.58
N MET A 202 -22.58 15.96 9.83
CA MET A 202 -21.68 15.44 10.86
C MET A 202 -22.00 13.97 11.07
N ILE A 203 -21.12 13.11 10.56
CA ILE A 203 -21.32 11.68 10.52
C ILE A 203 -20.78 11.05 11.80
N ARG A 204 -21.58 10.22 12.47
CA ARG A 204 -21.11 9.37 13.58
C ARG A 204 -20.06 8.39 13.08
N GLY A 205 -18.90 8.36 13.71
CA GLY A 205 -17.73 7.58 13.27
C GLY A 205 -16.44 8.38 13.31
N VAL A 206 -15.33 7.68 13.08
CA VAL A 206 -13.98 8.25 13.01
C VAL A 206 -13.61 8.60 11.56
N HIS A 207 -12.44 9.22 11.34
CA HIS A 207 -11.99 9.67 10.01
C HIS A 207 -12.09 8.58 8.92
N GLY A 208 -11.74 7.34 9.29
CA GLY A 208 -11.80 6.19 8.39
C GLY A 208 -13.22 5.74 8.04
N ASP A 209 -14.23 6.06 8.85
CA ASP A 209 -15.64 5.76 8.53
C ASP A 209 -16.12 6.64 7.39
N VAL A 210 -15.77 7.94 7.41
CA VAL A 210 -16.12 8.89 6.33
C VAL A 210 -15.28 8.61 5.07
N GLY A 211 -13.98 8.36 5.24
CA GLY A 211 -13.06 8.08 4.13
C GLY A 211 -13.21 6.71 3.48
N GLY A 212 -13.69 5.74 4.25
CA GLY A 212 -13.97 4.38 3.83
C GLY A 212 -12.96 3.34 4.30
N SER A 213 -11.87 3.70 4.95
CA SER A 213 -10.89 2.72 5.47
C SER A 213 -11.48 1.66 6.41
N THR A 214 -12.56 1.95 7.14
CA THR A 214 -13.17 1.01 8.12
C THR A 214 -14.14 0.00 7.50
N GLN A 215 -14.66 0.26 6.29
CA GLN A 215 -15.69 -0.58 5.64
C GLN A 215 -16.94 -0.80 6.51
N SER A 216 -17.34 0.20 7.31
CA SER A 216 -18.51 0.12 8.19
C SER A 216 -19.82 0.48 7.47
N GLY A 217 -20.97 0.22 8.09
CA GLY A 217 -22.26 0.73 7.60
C GLY A 217 -22.25 2.25 7.37
N THR A 218 -21.52 2.99 8.21
CA THR A 218 -21.31 4.43 8.09
C THR A 218 -20.57 4.79 6.81
N THR A 219 -19.56 4.00 6.41
CA THR A 219 -18.84 4.19 5.15
C THR A 219 -19.76 4.20 3.95
N ASP A 220 -20.65 3.22 3.86
CA ASP A 220 -21.59 3.10 2.75
C ASP A 220 -22.61 4.25 2.77
N LEU A 221 -23.08 4.65 3.96
CA LEU A 221 -23.98 5.80 4.12
C LEU A 221 -23.30 7.13 3.76
N SER A 222 -22.03 7.33 4.12
CA SER A 222 -21.27 8.52 3.75
C SER A 222 -21.06 8.64 2.25
N LEU A 223 -20.70 7.54 1.58
CA LEU A 223 -20.56 7.53 0.14
C LEU A 223 -21.91 7.81 -0.54
N ASP A 224 -22.98 7.14 -0.10
CA ASP A 224 -24.33 7.36 -0.63
C ASP A 224 -24.79 8.82 -0.45
N TYR A 225 -24.56 9.40 0.72
CA TYR A 225 -24.88 10.82 0.98
C TYR A 225 -24.10 11.73 0.03
N LEU A 226 -22.79 11.49 -0.12
CA LEU A 226 -21.94 12.28 -1.01
C LEU A 226 -22.48 12.22 -2.45
N VAL A 227 -22.66 11.02 -3.01
CA VAL A 227 -23.01 10.86 -4.43
C VAL A 227 -24.43 11.38 -4.70
N ARG A 228 -25.37 11.21 -3.76
CA ARG A 228 -26.71 11.77 -3.85
C ARG A 228 -26.68 13.29 -3.89
N ASN A 229 -25.99 13.92 -2.94
CA ASN A 229 -26.02 15.38 -2.83
C ASN A 229 -25.18 16.04 -3.92
N LEU A 230 -24.03 15.47 -4.28
CA LEU A 230 -23.18 15.99 -5.34
C LEU A 230 -23.66 15.55 -6.74
N GLU A 231 -24.79 14.85 -6.84
CA GLU A 231 -25.39 14.34 -8.09
C GLU A 231 -24.39 13.55 -8.95
N VAL A 232 -23.55 12.75 -8.30
CA VAL A 232 -22.56 11.91 -8.97
C VAL A 232 -23.28 10.66 -9.48
N PRO A 233 -23.11 10.26 -10.76
CA PRO A 233 -23.71 9.06 -11.31
C PRO A 233 -23.09 7.85 -10.61
N HIS A 234 -23.79 7.39 -9.58
CA HIS A 234 -23.43 6.24 -8.76
C HIS A 234 -24.71 5.53 -8.33
N ARG A 235 -24.63 4.22 -8.08
CA ARG A 235 -25.74 3.49 -7.49
C ARG A 235 -26.09 4.09 -6.12
N LEU A 236 -27.32 4.56 -5.98
CA LEU A 236 -27.86 4.98 -4.69
C LEU A 236 -28.34 3.74 -3.93
N LEU A 237 -28.15 3.76 -2.61
CA LEU A 237 -28.74 2.78 -1.73
C LEU A 237 -30.27 2.93 -1.76
N SER A 238 -30.96 1.80 -1.89
CA SER A 238 -32.41 1.72 -1.70
C SER A 238 -32.79 2.08 -0.25
N LEU A 239 -34.08 2.32 0.01
CA LEU A 239 -34.55 2.60 1.37
C LEU A 239 -34.19 1.45 2.34
N GLN A 240 -34.43 0.20 1.92
CA GLN A 240 -34.11 -0.97 2.74
C GLN A 240 -32.61 -1.05 3.05
N GLU A 241 -31.75 -0.91 2.02
CA GLU A 241 -30.30 -0.96 2.22
C GLU A 241 -29.80 0.16 3.15
N ARG A 242 -30.39 1.36 3.09
CA ARG A 242 -30.07 2.43 4.04
C ARG A 242 -30.44 2.04 5.47
N LEU A 243 -31.65 1.50 5.66
CA LEU A 243 -32.11 1.06 6.98
C LEU A 243 -31.20 -0.03 7.54
N ASP A 244 -30.84 -1.02 6.71
CA ASP A 244 -29.92 -2.09 7.10
C ASP A 244 -28.56 -1.52 7.53
N LYS A 245 -28.03 -0.53 6.78
CA LYS A 245 -26.77 0.14 7.11
C LYS A 245 -26.84 1.01 8.36
N ILE A 246 -27.96 1.67 8.59
CA ILE A 246 -28.21 2.44 9.83
C ILE A 246 -28.22 1.49 11.03
N VAL A 247 -28.96 0.39 10.95
CA VAL A 247 -29.01 -0.64 12.00
C VAL A 247 -27.62 -1.24 12.23
N GLU A 248 -26.88 -1.57 11.15
CA GLU A 248 -25.50 -2.04 11.24
C GLU A 248 -24.60 -1.05 12.00
N THR A 249 -24.67 0.25 11.68
CA THR A 249 -23.94 1.30 12.39
C THR A 249 -24.34 1.37 13.87
N MET A 250 -25.63 1.31 14.18
CA MET A 250 -26.12 1.35 15.56
C MET A 250 -25.60 0.15 16.37
N MET A 251 -25.73 -1.07 15.84
CA MET A 251 -25.29 -2.30 16.52
C MET A 251 -23.77 -2.39 16.71
N ASN A 252 -23.00 -1.81 15.80
CA ASN A 252 -21.53 -1.81 15.89
C ASN A 252 -21.02 -0.68 16.79
N SER A 253 -21.77 0.42 16.94
CA SER A 253 -21.38 1.55 17.79
C SER A 253 -21.27 1.18 19.27
N ASP A 254 -22.04 0.19 19.76
CA ASP A 254 -21.92 -0.34 21.13
C ASP A 254 -20.66 -1.19 21.35
N ARG A 255 -19.99 -1.65 20.29
CA ARG A 255 -18.78 -2.50 20.40
C ARG A 255 -17.47 -1.70 20.33
N SER A 256 -17.50 -0.45 19.86
CA SER A 256 -16.30 0.37 19.67
C SER A 256 -16.05 1.42 20.77
N VAL A 257 -16.89 1.50 21.81
CA VAL A 257 -16.69 2.44 22.94
C VAL A 257 -15.74 1.90 24.02
N ASN A 258 -15.18 0.68 23.85
CA ASN A 258 -14.29 0.05 24.83
C ASN A 258 -12.82 0.00 24.39
N LEU A 259 -12.25 1.16 24.03
CA LEU A 259 -10.81 1.40 24.18
C LEU A 259 -10.66 2.61 25.11
N GLY A 260 -10.36 2.29 26.37
CA GLY A 260 -10.34 3.24 27.47
C GLY A 260 -9.41 4.43 27.22
N ILE A 261 -9.94 5.62 27.46
CA ILE A 261 -9.64 6.39 28.68
C ILE A 261 -10.85 7.29 28.90
N ALA A 262 -11.43 7.14 30.09
CA ALA A 262 -12.33 8.10 30.66
C ALA A 262 -11.63 9.47 30.73
N GLN A 263 -11.90 10.32 29.75
CA GLN A 263 -12.04 11.74 29.99
C GLN A 263 -13.35 12.17 29.34
N GLN A 264 -14.40 12.07 30.17
CA GLN A 264 -15.52 12.99 30.13
C GLN A 264 -14.97 14.43 30.19
N TYR A 265 -14.55 14.97 29.04
CA TYR A 265 -14.79 16.39 28.81
C TYR A 265 -16.26 16.46 28.43
N THR A 266 -17.08 16.74 29.44
CA THR A 266 -18.36 17.41 29.27
C THR A 266 -18.11 18.65 28.40
N ARG A 267 -18.20 18.48 27.08
CA ARG A 267 -18.20 19.60 26.13
C ARG A 267 -19.50 20.35 26.36
N ARG A 268 -19.33 21.50 27.01
CA ARG A 268 -20.28 22.59 27.23
C ARG A 268 -21.38 22.63 26.17
N ASP A 269 -22.59 22.82 26.67
CA ASP A 269 -23.73 23.38 25.96
C ASP A 269 -23.27 24.40 24.90
N TYR A 270 -23.52 24.10 23.64
CA TYR A 270 -23.43 25.08 22.56
C TYR A 270 -24.63 26.02 22.68
N GLY A 271 -24.55 26.94 23.63
CA GLY A 271 -25.22 28.22 23.55
C GLY A 271 -24.70 28.93 22.31
N TRP A 272 -25.51 28.95 21.26
CA TRP A 272 -25.27 29.75 20.06
C TRP A 272 -25.33 31.23 20.44
N GLY A 273 -24.18 31.80 20.79
CA GLY A 273 -24.05 33.20 21.11
C GLY A 273 -22.59 33.59 21.32
N VAL A 274 -22.12 34.53 20.50
CA VAL A 274 -20.87 35.32 20.55
C VAL A 274 -19.67 34.75 19.75
N PRO A 275 -19.01 35.58 18.90
CA PRO A 275 -18.02 35.12 17.93
C PRO A 275 -16.60 35.18 18.51
N THR A 276 -15.97 34.02 18.65
CA THR A 276 -14.51 33.92 18.74
C THR A 276 -14.10 32.82 17.77
N SER A 277 -13.55 33.19 16.63
CA SER A 277 -13.09 32.27 15.59
C SER A 277 -11.90 31.45 16.11
N THR A 278 -12.19 30.30 16.70
CA THR A 278 -11.18 29.30 17.04
C THR A 278 -11.02 28.33 15.86
N PRO A 279 -9.80 27.82 15.56
CA PRO A 279 -9.62 26.78 14.55
C PRO A 279 -10.46 25.55 14.89
N GLY A 280 -11.37 25.18 13.98
CA GLY A 280 -12.40 24.14 14.20
C GLY A 280 -13.84 24.67 14.20
N ASP A 281 -14.05 25.99 14.20
CA ASP A 281 -15.37 26.57 14.05
C ASP A 281 -15.77 26.66 12.57
N ILE A 282 -16.94 26.13 12.23
CA ILE A 282 -17.62 26.47 10.97
C ILE A 282 -18.33 27.79 11.23
N VAL A 283 -17.70 28.90 10.84
CA VAL A 283 -18.30 30.22 11.02
C VAL A 283 -19.34 30.44 9.92
N PHE A 284 -20.61 30.27 10.26
CA PHE A 284 -21.72 30.63 9.39
C PHE A 284 -22.03 32.12 9.53
N PRO A 285 -22.17 32.88 8.43
CA PRO A 285 -22.99 34.07 8.46
C PRO A 285 -24.42 33.62 8.79
N SER A 286 -24.95 34.15 9.88
CA SER A 286 -26.25 33.81 10.46
C SER A 286 -27.36 33.68 9.41
N TYR A 287 -27.82 32.46 9.14
CA TYR A 287 -29.09 32.20 8.49
C TYR A 287 -29.82 31.03 9.16
N THR A 288 -31.01 31.34 9.64
CA THR A 288 -32.02 30.55 10.34
C THR A 288 -32.66 29.50 9.43
N HIS A 289 -32.04 28.33 9.26
CA HIS A 289 -32.73 27.20 8.60
C HIS A 289 -32.58 25.84 9.30
N THR A 290 -31.88 25.75 10.43
CA THR A 290 -31.69 24.50 11.17
C THR A 290 -32.88 24.12 12.07
N GLN A 291 -33.92 24.96 12.18
CA GLN A 291 -35.08 24.68 13.05
C GLN A 291 -36.16 23.78 12.41
N LEU A 292 -36.20 23.64 11.09
CA LEU A 292 -37.27 22.88 10.42
C LEU A 292 -37.09 21.36 10.46
N PHE A 293 -35.86 20.85 10.63
CA PHE A 293 -35.61 19.40 10.61
C PHE A 293 -35.96 18.70 11.93
N ASN A 294 -35.84 19.41 13.07
CA ASN A 294 -36.17 18.85 14.38
C ASN A 294 -37.65 19.03 14.76
N GLN A 295 -38.36 20.03 14.20
CA GLN A 295 -39.80 20.21 14.48
C GLN A 295 -40.66 19.14 13.78
N HIS A 296 -40.34 18.73 12.54
CA HIS A 296 -41.16 17.75 11.83
C HIS A 296 -41.06 16.30 12.34
N PHE A 297 -40.06 15.97 13.17
CA PHE A 297 -39.95 14.66 13.80
C PHE A 297 -40.36 14.66 15.28
N ALA A 298 -40.42 15.82 15.94
CA ALA A 298 -40.96 15.92 17.29
C ALA A 298 -42.50 15.82 17.31
N ASP A 299 -43.17 16.24 16.22
CA ASP A 299 -44.63 16.16 16.10
C ASP A 299 -45.12 14.81 15.52
N ALA A 300 -44.21 13.88 15.21
CA ALA A 300 -44.54 12.55 14.73
C ALA A 300 -44.62 11.53 15.88
N ASP A 301 -45.46 11.82 16.88
CA ASP A 301 -46.01 10.85 17.84
C ASP A 301 -47.03 9.91 17.16
N LEU A 302 -46.76 9.50 15.92
CA LEU A 302 -47.46 8.40 15.23
C LEU A 302 -46.81 7.08 15.63
N PHE A 303 -46.93 6.78 16.93
CA PHE A 303 -46.80 5.44 17.48
C PHE A 303 -47.78 4.53 16.74
N PHE A 304 -47.28 3.70 15.83
CA PHE A 304 -47.97 2.45 15.49
C PHE A 304 -47.78 1.52 16.69
N PRO A 305 -48.84 1.16 17.45
CA PRO A 305 -48.73 0.06 18.38
C PRO A 305 -48.73 -1.21 17.53
N PHE A 306 -47.56 -1.63 17.03
CA PHE A 306 -47.38 -3.02 16.68
C PHE A 306 -47.73 -3.79 17.96
N SER A 307 -48.81 -4.58 17.92
CA SER A 307 -49.24 -5.38 19.06
C SER A 307 -48.05 -6.15 19.62
N ALA A 308 -48.01 -6.37 20.94
CA ALA A 308 -46.92 -7.11 21.59
C ALA A 308 -46.63 -8.45 20.89
N GLU A 309 -47.64 -9.03 20.23
CA GLU A 309 -47.55 -10.21 19.39
C GLU A 309 -46.70 -10.00 18.12
N ILE A 310 -46.85 -8.89 17.40
CA ILE A 310 -46.03 -8.59 16.21
C ILE A 310 -44.58 -8.33 16.62
N GLN A 311 -44.35 -7.59 17.72
CA GLN A 311 -42.99 -7.36 18.23
C GLN A 311 -42.31 -8.67 18.66
N ALA A 312 -43.07 -9.60 19.27
CA ALA A 312 -42.56 -10.91 19.64
C ALA A 312 -42.20 -11.76 18.40
N ARG A 313 -43.05 -11.78 17.37
CA ARG A 313 -42.79 -12.49 16.11
C ARG A 313 -41.58 -11.93 15.37
N LEU A 314 -41.46 -10.60 15.29
CA LEU A 314 -40.32 -9.93 14.66
C LEU A 314 -39.00 -10.29 15.38
N LYS A 315 -39.03 -10.31 16.72
CA LYS A 315 -37.87 -10.69 17.54
C LYS A 315 -37.50 -12.16 17.36
N GLU A 316 -38.49 -13.06 17.22
CA GLU A 316 -38.24 -14.48 16.95
C GLU A 316 -37.63 -14.70 15.55
N GLU A 317 -38.13 -14.02 14.52
CA GLU A 317 -37.55 -14.09 13.18
C GLU A 317 -36.13 -13.53 13.14
N GLN A 318 -35.87 -12.39 13.81
CA GLN A 318 -34.53 -11.83 13.93
C GLN A 318 -33.55 -12.79 14.62
N LEU A 319 -33.99 -13.53 15.65
CA LEU A 319 -33.16 -14.55 16.31
C LEU A 319 -32.88 -15.73 15.38
N LYS A 320 -33.86 -16.19 14.60
CA LYS A 320 -33.68 -17.26 13.61
C LYS A 320 -32.72 -16.84 12.49
N GLU A 321 -32.85 -15.62 11.99
CA GLU A 321 -31.98 -15.09 10.96
C GLU A 321 -30.55 -14.89 11.48
N ALA A 322 -30.38 -14.34 12.69
CA ALA A 322 -29.08 -14.22 13.33
C ALA A 322 -28.40 -15.59 13.54
N ALA A 323 -29.16 -16.63 13.89
CA ALA A 323 -28.66 -18.00 14.01
C ALA A 323 -28.18 -18.55 12.65
N ARG A 324 -28.98 -18.38 11.58
CA ARG A 324 -28.59 -18.79 10.21
C ARG A 324 -27.33 -18.08 9.74
N LEU A 325 -27.23 -16.77 9.99
CA LEU A 325 -26.10 -15.95 9.57
C LEU A 325 -24.82 -16.31 10.35
N LYS A 326 -24.96 -16.65 11.64
CA LYS A 326 -23.87 -17.20 12.46
C LYS A 326 -23.38 -18.54 11.94
N GLU A 327 -24.29 -19.45 11.57
CA GLU A 327 -23.93 -20.75 11.01
C GLU A 327 -23.23 -20.61 9.64
N ALA A 328 -23.73 -19.73 8.76
CA ALA A 328 -23.13 -19.43 7.46
C ALA A 328 -21.70 -18.88 7.63
N ARG A 329 -21.50 -17.91 8.53
CA ARG A 329 -20.16 -17.37 8.85
C ARG A 329 -19.22 -18.44 9.40
N LEU A 330 -19.72 -19.35 10.22
CA LEU A 330 -18.92 -20.46 10.76
C LEU A 330 -18.50 -21.44 9.64
N LYS A 331 -19.39 -21.74 8.70
CA LYS A 331 -19.09 -22.57 7.52
C LYS A 331 -18.04 -21.90 6.62
N GLU A 332 -18.20 -20.61 6.35
CA GLU A 332 -17.23 -19.83 5.56
C GLU A 332 -15.86 -19.78 6.23
N ALA A 333 -15.82 -19.54 7.55
CA ALA A 333 -14.57 -19.54 8.32
C ALA A 333 -13.86 -20.91 8.27
N ARG A 334 -14.61 -22.01 8.38
CA ARG A 334 -14.07 -23.38 8.24
C ARG A 334 -13.51 -23.62 6.84
N LEU A 335 -14.21 -23.17 5.80
CA LEU A 335 -13.74 -23.29 4.42
C LEU A 335 -12.44 -22.50 4.20
N LYS A 336 -12.37 -21.25 4.66
CA LYS A 336 -11.16 -20.41 4.60
C LYS A 336 -10.00 -21.04 5.36
N GLN A 337 -10.26 -21.61 6.53
CA GLN A 337 -9.24 -22.32 7.31
C GLN A 337 -8.72 -23.57 6.58
N ALA A 338 -9.61 -24.32 5.91
CA ALA A 338 -9.21 -25.47 5.10
C ALA A 338 -8.36 -25.06 3.89
N GLN A 339 -8.74 -23.97 3.20
CA GLN A 339 -7.96 -23.41 2.09
C GLN A 339 -6.57 -22.94 2.53
N LEU A 340 -6.47 -22.26 3.67
CA LEU A 340 -5.19 -21.84 4.23
C LEU A 340 -4.29 -23.04 4.56
N ARG A 341 -4.84 -24.11 5.14
CA ARG A 341 -4.08 -25.34 5.41
C ARG A 341 -3.61 -26.02 4.13
N ALA A 342 -4.43 -26.05 3.08
CA ALA A 342 -4.05 -26.58 1.78
C ALA A 342 -2.91 -25.78 1.15
N ALA A 343 -3.00 -24.44 1.15
CA ALA A 343 -1.95 -23.57 0.64
C ALA A 343 -0.63 -23.72 1.44
N GLN A 344 -0.71 -23.84 2.77
CA GLN A 344 0.46 -24.10 3.61
C GLN A 344 1.12 -25.45 3.29
N TRP A 345 0.32 -26.49 3.05
CA TRP A 345 0.81 -27.81 2.66
C TRP A 345 1.52 -27.75 1.29
N GLU A 346 0.92 -27.10 0.29
CA GLU A 346 1.53 -26.93 -1.03
C GLU A 346 2.86 -26.18 -0.96
N TRP A 347 2.92 -25.09 -0.18
CA TRP A 347 4.14 -24.33 0.04
C TRP A 347 5.24 -25.17 0.70
N GLN A 348 4.90 -25.99 1.69
CA GLN A 348 5.85 -26.92 2.31
C GLN A 348 6.37 -27.97 1.32
N GLN A 349 5.50 -28.51 0.47
CA GLN A 349 5.90 -29.45 -0.58
C GLN A 349 6.83 -28.80 -1.61
N GLN A 350 6.57 -27.55 -1.98
CA GLN A 350 7.45 -26.80 -2.88
C GLN A 350 8.84 -26.58 -2.25
N GLN A 351 8.90 -26.15 -0.98
CA GLN A 351 10.16 -25.99 -0.25
C GLN A 351 10.95 -27.29 -0.17
N GLN A 352 10.29 -28.43 0.05
CA GLN A 352 10.96 -29.74 0.02
C GLN A 352 11.50 -30.11 -1.36
N ARG A 353 10.78 -29.78 -2.45
CA ARG A 353 11.26 -30.00 -3.83
C ARG A 353 12.47 -29.15 -4.15
N GLU A 354 12.44 -27.86 -3.79
CA GLU A 354 13.55 -26.93 -3.98
C GLU A 354 14.78 -27.38 -3.17
N ALA A 355 14.61 -27.78 -1.91
CA ALA A 355 15.70 -28.31 -1.09
C ALA A 355 16.31 -29.59 -1.67
N ARG A 356 15.49 -30.51 -2.19
CA ARG A 356 15.97 -31.73 -2.88
C ARG A 356 16.73 -31.39 -4.16
N ALA A 357 16.23 -30.44 -4.96
CA ALA A 357 16.89 -29.99 -6.18
C ALA A 357 18.27 -29.37 -5.86
N ALA A 358 18.33 -28.50 -4.85
CA ALA A 358 19.59 -27.89 -4.39
C ALA A 358 20.58 -28.94 -3.87
N ALA A 359 20.11 -29.95 -3.12
CA ALA A 359 20.96 -31.04 -2.64
C ALA A 359 21.52 -31.88 -3.80
N MET A 360 20.70 -32.19 -4.81
CA MET A 360 21.13 -32.89 -6.02
C MET A 360 22.18 -32.10 -6.79
N GLU A 361 22.03 -30.78 -6.89
CA GLU A 361 22.99 -29.92 -7.58
C GLU A 361 24.33 -29.85 -6.84
N ARG A 362 24.31 -29.76 -5.49
CA ARG A 362 25.54 -29.86 -4.69
C ARG A 362 26.26 -31.19 -4.89
N MET A 363 25.54 -32.31 -4.89
CA MET A 363 26.13 -33.62 -5.16
C MET A 363 26.75 -33.70 -6.56
N ARG A 364 26.12 -33.10 -7.58
CA ARG A 364 26.70 -33.01 -8.94
C ARG A 364 27.99 -32.20 -8.96
N GLN A 365 28.02 -31.06 -8.28
CA GLN A 365 29.23 -30.23 -8.18
C GLN A 365 30.37 -30.97 -7.47
N GLU A 366 30.08 -31.64 -6.36
CA GLU A 366 31.07 -32.46 -5.63
C GLU A 366 31.58 -33.63 -6.48
N ALA A 367 30.70 -34.31 -7.22
CA ALA A 367 31.07 -35.37 -8.15
C ALA A 367 31.98 -34.84 -9.27
N ALA A 368 31.67 -33.66 -9.84
CA ALA A 368 32.49 -33.02 -10.87
C ALA A 368 33.89 -32.64 -10.35
N VAL A 369 33.97 -32.08 -9.13
CA VAL A 369 35.25 -31.79 -8.46
C VAL A 369 36.06 -33.07 -8.23
N THR A 370 35.40 -34.14 -7.79
CA THR A 370 36.04 -35.44 -7.55
C THR A 370 36.56 -36.06 -8.84
N GLN A 371 35.79 -36.01 -9.92
CA GLN A 371 36.21 -36.47 -11.25
C GLN A 371 37.41 -35.67 -11.78
N ARG A 372 37.39 -34.34 -11.61
CA ARG A 372 38.52 -33.48 -11.99
C ARG A 372 39.79 -33.85 -11.23
N ARG A 373 39.71 -34.00 -9.90
CA ARG A 373 40.85 -34.43 -9.07
C ARG A 373 41.38 -35.80 -9.47
N MET A 374 40.51 -36.74 -9.83
CA MET A 374 40.90 -38.06 -10.31
C MET A 374 41.67 -37.96 -11.64
N ARG A 375 41.20 -37.14 -12.59
CA ARG A 375 41.91 -36.90 -13.87
C ARG A 375 43.29 -36.29 -13.64
N GLU A 376 43.37 -35.23 -12.84
CA GLU A 376 44.65 -34.58 -12.49
C GLU A 376 45.62 -35.56 -11.81
N TRP A 377 45.11 -36.47 -10.96
CA TRP A 377 45.92 -37.51 -10.33
C TRP A 377 46.45 -38.53 -11.35
N LEU A 378 45.60 -39.01 -12.27
CA LEU A 378 45.98 -39.94 -13.33
C LEU A 378 47.03 -39.32 -14.27
N GLU A 379 46.87 -38.06 -14.66
CA GLU A 379 47.84 -37.31 -15.47
C GLU A 379 49.21 -37.21 -14.78
N ARG A 380 49.23 -36.85 -13.49
CA ARG A 380 50.47 -36.80 -12.70
C ARG A 380 51.15 -38.17 -12.63
N ARG A 381 50.37 -39.25 -12.47
CA ARG A 381 50.91 -40.61 -12.46
C ARG A 381 51.50 -41.00 -13.82
N ALA A 382 50.83 -40.65 -14.92
CA ALA A 382 51.34 -40.91 -16.26
C ALA A 382 52.67 -40.17 -16.51
N GLN A 383 52.75 -38.89 -16.12
CA GLN A 383 53.98 -38.10 -16.22
C GLN A 383 55.13 -38.68 -15.39
N GLN A 384 54.85 -39.14 -14.16
CA GLN A 384 55.84 -39.81 -13.31
C GLN A 384 56.35 -41.10 -13.95
N ALA A 385 55.46 -41.95 -14.47
CA ALA A 385 55.82 -43.19 -15.14
C ALA A 385 56.66 -42.92 -16.40
N GLU A 386 56.36 -41.86 -17.16
CA GLU A 386 57.15 -41.45 -18.32
C GLU A 386 58.55 -40.96 -17.91
N ALA A 387 58.65 -40.17 -16.84
CA ALA A 387 59.93 -39.71 -16.29
C ALA A 387 60.79 -40.88 -15.79
N GLU A 388 60.19 -41.88 -15.13
CA GLU A 388 60.88 -43.11 -14.73
C GLU A 388 61.35 -43.92 -15.93
N ARG A 389 60.51 -44.09 -16.97
CA ARG A 389 60.92 -44.74 -18.23
C ARG A 389 62.09 -44.02 -18.90
N ARG A 390 62.13 -42.68 -18.86
CA ARG A 390 63.27 -41.90 -19.38
C ARG A 390 64.55 -42.10 -18.57
N ARG A 391 64.44 -42.26 -17.23
CA ARG A 391 65.60 -42.57 -16.36
C ARG A 391 66.19 -43.95 -16.62
N ILE A 392 65.37 -44.95 -16.95
CA ILE A 392 65.83 -46.33 -17.21
C ILE A 392 66.56 -46.46 -18.57
N ARG A 393 66.51 -45.45 -19.45
CA ARG A 393 67.07 -45.53 -20.81
C ARG A 393 68.54 -45.15 -20.98
N VAL A 394 69.29 -44.89 -19.90
CA VAL A 394 70.73 -44.62 -19.98
C VAL A 394 71.50 -45.45 -18.96
N VAL A 395 71.59 -46.75 -19.23
CA VAL A 395 72.76 -47.53 -18.81
C VAL A 395 73.34 -48.10 -20.09
N ARG A 396 74.29 -47.36 -20.70
CA ARG A 396 75.16 -47.98 -21.70
C ARG A 396 75.95 -49.07 -20.96
N PRO A 397 75.96 -50.32 -21.43
CA PRO A 397 76.86 -51.31 -20.86
C PRO A 397 78.28 -50.77 -21.04
N SER A 398 79.00 -50.63 -19.92
CA SER A 398 80.41 -50.28 -19.93
C SER A 398 81.15 -51.34 -20.76
N PRO A 399 82.04 -50.97 -21.69
CA PRO A 399 82.79 -51.95 -22.46
C PRO A 399 83.65 -52.79 -21.51
N PHE A 400 83.45 -54.10 -21.53
CA PHE A 400 84.31 -55.03 -20.81
C PHE A 400 85.72 -54.94 -21.38
N ALA A 401 86.71 -54.71 -20.51
CA ALA A 401 88.12 -54.81 -20.88
C ALA A 401 88.54 -56.29 -20.75
N VAL A 402 89.02 -56.86 -21.86
CA VAL A 402 89.62 -58.20 -21.91
C VAL A 402 91.14 -58.03 -21.90
N THR A 403 91.82 -58.70 -20.97
CA THR A 403 93.29 -58.68 -20.93
C THR A 403 93.87 -59.54 -22.04
N ALA A 404 95.13 -59.32 -22.44
CA ALA A 404 95.80 -60.10 -23.48
C ALA A 404 95.93 -61.62 -23.16
N SER A 405 95.63 -62.04 -21.92
CA SER A 405 95.58 -63.44 -21.49
C SER A 405 94.18 -64.07 -21.51
N GLY A 406 93.15 -63.35 -21.98
CA GLY A 406 91.79 -63.87 -22.13
C GLY A 406 90.92 -63.81 -20.86
N GLN A 407 91.33 -63.09 -19.82
CA GLN A 407 90.50 -62.90 -18.62
C GLN A 407 89.55 -61.69 -18.77
N ILE A 408 88.27 -61.91 -18.44
CA ILE A 408 87.24 -60.87 -18.36
C ILE A 408 87.38 -60.16 -17.01
N LEU A 409 87.71 -58.87 -17.01
CA LEU A 409 87.68 -58.06 -15.80
C LEU A 409 86.24 -57.62 -15.53
N HIS A 410 85.58 -58.26 -14.55
CA HIS A 410 84.33 -57.74 -14.01
C HIS A 410 84.62 -56.47 -13.21
N PRO A 411 83.89 -55.36 -13.45
CA PRO A 411 83.98 -54.21 -12.55
C PRO A 411 83.48 -54.62 -11.15
N PRO A 412 84.08 -54.09 -10.06
CA PRO A 412 83.59 -54.35 -8.72
C PRO A 412 82.15 -53.88 -8.58
N PRO A 413 81.33 -54.53 -7.73
CA PRO A 413 79.94 -54.13 -7.52
C PRO A 413 79.93 -52.69 -7.01
N SER A 414 79.50 -51.76 -7.86
CA SER A 414 79.16 -50.42 -7.42
C SER A 414 77.91 -50.56 -6.55
N ILE A 415 78.12 -50.62 -5.23
CA ILE A 415 77.06 -50.39 -4.25
C ILE A 415 76.57 -48.96 -4.53
N GLN A 416 75.46 -48.84 -5.23
CA GLN A 416 74.72 -47.59 -5.25
C GLN A 416 74.19 -47.41 -3.83
N LEU A 417 74.90 -46.60 -3.05
CA LEU A 417 74.39 -46.04 -1.81
C LEU A 417 73.07 -45.35 -2.15
N LEU A 418 71.96 -45.96 -1.73
CA LEU A 418 70.69 -45.26 -1.62
C LEU A 418 70.96 -44.02 -0.78
N ASP A 419 70.74 -42.85 -1.40
CA ASP A 419 70.91 -41.56 -0.74
C ASP A 419 70.06 -41.58 0.56
N ALA A 420 70.63 -41.11 1.67
CA ALA A 420 70.01 -41.21 2.98
C ALA A 420 68.62 -40.53 3.03
N GLY A 421 68.35 -39.63 2.08
CA GLY A 421 67.04 -39.01 1.87
C GLY A 421 65.92 -39.97 1.43
N ASP A 422 66.23 -41.08 0.74
CA ASP A 422 65.22 -42.00 0.21
C ASP A 422 64.79 -43.07 1.25
N VAL A 423 65.69 -43.44 2.17
CA VAL A 423 65.35 -44.31 3.32
C VAL A 423 64.41 -43.59 4.30
N VAL A 424 64.58 -42.28 4.49
CA VAL A 424 63.71 -41.46 5.35
C VAL A 424 62.31 -41.28 4.74
N LYS A 425 62.19 -41.23 3.41
CA LYS A 425 60.88 -41.17 2.72
C LYS A 425 60.09 -42.48 2.85
N LEU A 426 60.75 -43.63 2.77
CA LEU A 426 60.14 -44.95 2.97
C LEU A 426 59.56 -45.11 4.39
N PHE A 427 60.29 -44.64 5.41
CA PHE A 427 59.77 -44.66 6.80
C PHE A 427 58.62 -43.68 7.05
N ARG A 428 58.60 -42.51 6.39
CA ARG A 428 57.48 -41.56 6.51
C ARG A 428 56.20 -42.03 5.85
N TYR A 429 56.29 -42.79 4.75
CA TYR A 429 55.11 -43.36 4.09
C TYR A 429 54.52 -44.54 4.89
N GLY A 430 55.35 -45.36 5.54
CA GLY A 430 54.87 -46.45 6.41
C GLY A 430 54.07 -45.96 7.63
N LYS A 431 54.47 -44.85 8.27
CA LYS A 431 53.77 -44.32 9.45
C LYS A 431 52.39 -43.72 9.15
N LYS A 432 52.13 -43.20 7.94
CA LYS A 432 50.83 -42.62 7.57
C LYS A 432 49.76 -43.65 7.22
N LEU A 433 50.13 -44.90 6.94
CA LEU A 433 49.19 -45.99 6.64
C LEU A 433 48.66 -46.72 7.89
N ILE A 434 49.27 -46.51 9.06
CA ILE A 434 48.89 -47.20 10.30
C ILE A 434 47.90 -46.38 11.16
N PHE A 435 47.75 -45.07 10.91
CA PHE A 435 46.86 -44.18 11.70
C PHE A 435 45.60 -43.71 10.96
N ARG A 436 45.16 -44.44 9.93
CA ARG A 436 43.82 -44.31 9.36
C ARG A 436 43.12 -45.67 9.39
N LYS A 437 42.70 -46.07 10.59
CA LYS A 437 41.53 -46.91 10.80
C LYS A 437 40.56 -46.13 11.67
#